data_AF-A0A1X7JU78-F1
#
_entry.id   AF-A0A1X7JU78-F1
#
_cell.length_a   1.000
_cell.length_b   1.000
_cell.length_c   1.000
_cell.angle_alpha   90.00
_cell.angle_beta   90.00
_cell.angle_gamma   90.00
#
_symmetry.space_group_name_H-M   'P 1'
#
loop_
_entity.id
_entity.type
_entity.pdbx_description
1 polymer ?
#
loop_
_entity_poly.entity_id
_entity_poly.type
_entity_poly.pdbx_seq_one_letter_code
_entity_poly.pdbx_strand_id
1 'polypeptide(L)'
;MPFCKFVQTYEMQRLLLIIFASFFLGISCKKSVPEGIMSRSEMTDMMVEIHLIDGYLNGLNVDSARKVIDGLYGQVFEKHGIDSSLFKKNIAYYLGDPDVAKTLYDEVNKNLTKYEAGYRTEDSIRNVFVMDSMRTVQRFTKLKDEGEKMILKGKEFGEVYTYKSAATRFMEEAGLTLNVYGEQIPLQVAPPVRPKPLEALPVGTSGQEVRVVAPVNADSTLKAAELESNGPAQ
;
A
#
# COMPACT_ATOMS: atom_id res chain seq x y z
N MET A 1 17.31 -70.05 49.52
CA MET A 1 16.20 -69.13 49.17
C MET A 1 16.52 -68.41 47.85
N PRO A 2 16.22 -68.99 46.67
CA PRO A 2 16.50 -68.34 45.37
C PRO A 2 15.25 -67.75 44.68
N PHE A 3 14.04 -68.07 45.13
CA PHE A 3 12.79 -67.70 44.45
C PHE A 3 12.46 -66.19 44.49
N CYS A 4 12.79 -65.48 45.57
CA CYS A 4 12.52 -64.04 45.65
C CYS A 4 13.36 -63.21 44.67
N LYS A 5 14.57 -63.67 44.32
CA LYS A 5 15.44 -63.01 43.33
C LYS A 5 14.87 -63.11 41.90
N PHE A 6 14.23 -64.24 41.57
CA PHE A 6 13.60 -64.47 40.26
C PHE A 6 12.31 -63.65 40.08
N VAL A 7 11.56 -63.43 41.18
CA VAL A 7 10.36 -62.58 41.19
C VAL A 7 10.72 -61.11 40.96
N GLN A 8 11.82 -60.65 41.57
CA GLN A 8 12.26 -59.26 41.43
C GLN A 8 12.80 -58.91 40.05
N THR A 9 13.39 -59.87 39.31
CA THR A 9 13.91 -59.63 37.96
C THR A 9 12.81 -59.47 36.92
N TYR A 10 11.66 -60.15 37.07
CA TYR A 10 10.56 -60.02 36.10
C TYR A 10 9.79 -58.69 36.26
N GLU A 11 9.65 -58.15 37.48
CA GLU A 11 9.00 -56.85 37.74
C GLU A 11 9.80 -55.69 37.12
N MET A 12 11.13 -55.71 37.27
CA MET A 12 12.02 -54.69 36.71
C MET A 12 12.11 -54.77 35.17
N GLN A 13 12.04 -55.97 34.61
CA GLN A 13 12.08 -56.18 33.16
C GLN A 13 10.79 -55.71 32.47
N ARG A 14 9.63 -55.84 33.14
CA ARG A 14 8.35 -55.32 32.66
C ARG A 14 8.31 -53.79 32.67
N LEU A 15 8.89 -53.15 33.69
CA LEU A 15 9.03 -51.69 33.75
C LEU A 15 9.95 -51.15 32.65
N LEU A 16 11.08 -51.82 32.39
CA LEU A 16 12.00 -51.44 31.31
C LEU A 16 11.33 -51.53 29.93
N LEU A 17 10.49 -52.54 29.68
CA LEU A 17 9.74 -52.64 28.42
C LEU A 17 8.71 -51.51 28.24
N ILE A 18 8.06 -51.08 29.32
CA ILE A 18 7.10 -49.96 29.28
C ILE A 18 7.81 -48.63 29.01
N ILE A 19 8.97 -48.40 29.64
CA ILE A 19 9.79 -47.20 29.43
C ILE A 19 10.39 -47.18 28.01
N PHE A 20 10.81 -48.34 27.52
CA PHE A 20 11.31 -48.46 26.15
C PHE A 20 10.18 -48.20 25.15
N ALA A 21 9.00 -48.81 25.33
CA ALA A 21 7.84 -48.57 24.49
C ALA A 21 7.39 -47.09 24.49
N SER A 22 7.42 -46.41 25.64
CA SER A 22 7.08 -44.98 25.71
C SER A 22 8.12 -44.08 25.03
N PHE A 23 9.40 -44.44 25.10
CA PHE A 23 10.47 -43.74 24.40
C PHE A 23 10.34 -43.82 22.87
N PHE A 24 9.98 -45.00 22.32
CA PHE A 24 9.71 -45.14 20.89
C PHE A 24 8.45 -44.39 20.43
N LEU A 25 7.43 -44.28 21.30
CA LEU A 25 6.23 -43.49 21.02
C LEU A 25 6.54 -41.99 20.90
N GLY A 26 7.49 -41.47 21.69
CA GLY A 26 7.91 -40.07 21.65
C GLY A 26 8.71 -39.67 20.40
N ILE A 27 9.45 -40.61 19.81
CA ILE A 27 10.31 -40.33 18.64
C ILE A 27 9.52 -40.35 17.32
N SER A 28 8.34 -40.98 17.29
CA SER A 28 7.51 -41.08 16.07
C SER A 28 6.87 -39.75 15.63
N CYS A 29 6.98 -38.67 16.42
CA CYS A 29 6.37 -37.38 16.11
C CYS A 29 7.32 -36.40 15.39
N LYS A 30 8.18 -36.91 14.50
CA LYS A 30 8.92 -36.04 13.57
C LYS A 30 8.10 -35.90 12.28
N LYS A 31 7.35 -34.80 12.15
CA LYS A 31 6.77 -34.37 10.87
C LYS A 31 7.93 -34.08 9.90
N SER A 32 8.24 -35.02 9.02
CA SER A 32 9.05 -34.74 7.84
C SER A 32 8.22 -33.92 6.85
N VAL A 33 8.82 -32.90 6.24
CA VAL A 33 8.19 -32.16 5.16
C VAL A 33 8.03 -33.12 3.97
N PRO A 34 6.80 -33.30 3.44
CA PRO A 34 6.60 -34.14 2.26
C PRO A 34 7.38 -33.59 1.05
N GLU A 35 7.84 -34.47 0.16
CA GLU A 35 8.44 -34.03 -1.11
C GLU A 35 7.44 -33.24 -1.94
N GLY A 36 7.90 -32.18 -2.62
CA GLY A 36 7.07 -31.31 -3.46
C GLY A 36 6.29 -30.23 -2.70
N ILE A 37 6.61 -29.98 -1.43
CA ILE A 37 6.18 -28.77 -0.73
C ILE A 37 7.19 -27.66 -1.02
N MET A 38 6.69 -26.51 -1.46
CA MET A 38 7.51 -25.33 -1.74
C MET A 38 8.11 -24.76 -0.45
N SER A 39 9.10 -23.87 -0.56
CA SER A 39 9.61 -23.19 0.63
C SER A 39 8.57 -22.20 1.17
N ARG A 40 8.68 -21.85 2.46
CA ARG A 40 7.76 -20.88 3.07
C ARG A 40 7.77 -19.55 2.32
N SER A 41 8.94 -19.04 1.95
CA SER A 41 9.07 -17.77 1.22
C SER A 41 8.32 -17.82 -0.11
N GLU A 42 8.52 -18.88 -0.90
CA GLU A 42 7.85 -19.01 -2.19
C GLU A 42 6.33 -19.13 -2.01
N MET A 43 5.86 -19.84 -0.97
CA MET A 43 4.42 -19.94 -0.67
C MET A 43 3.86 -18.58 -0.26
N THR A 44 4.59 -17.82 0.57
CA THR A 44 4.22 -16.47 0.97
C THR A 44 4.06 -15.58 -0.27
N ASP A 45 5.04 -15.58 -1.17
CA ASP A 45 5.01 -14.77 -2.39
C ASP A 45 3.83 -15.15 -3.30
N MET A 46 3.61 -16.44 -3.50
CA MET A 46 2.48 -16.96 -4.28
C MET A 46 1.13 -16.56 -3.67
N MET A 47 0.97 -16.72 -2.36
CA MET A 47 -0.29 -16.38 -1.67
C MET A 47 -0.57 -14.88 -1.71
N VAL A 48 0.47 -14.04 -1.64
CA VAL A 48 0.32 -12.60 -1.83
C VAL A 48 -0.24 -12.29 -3.22
N GLU A 49 0.28 -12.91 -4.27
CA GLU A 49 -0.20 -12.70 -5.65
C GLU A 49 -1.62 -13.20 -5.86
N ILE A 50 -1.95 -14.37 -5.32
CA ILE A 50 -3.31 -14.91 -5.36
C ILE A 50 -4.29 -13.97 -4.65
N HIS A 51 -3.94 -13.46 -3.46
CA HIS A 51 -4.81 -12.53 -2.75
C HIS A 51 -4.95 -11.17 -3.45
N LEU A 52 -3.92 -10.70 -4.15
CA LEU A 52 -4.04 -9.50 -4.99
C LEU A 52 -5.00 -9.74 -6.16
N ILE A 53 -4.91 -10.90 -6.82
CA ILE A 53 -5.85 -11.31 -7.87
C ILE A 53 -7.27 -11.42 -7.31
N ASP A 54 -7.47 -12.02 -6.15
CA ASP A 54 -8.78 -12.12 -5.51
C ASP A 54 -9.34 -10.73 -5.18
N GLY A 55 -8.50 -9.82 -4.69
CA GLY A 55 -8.87 -8.42 -4.46
C GLY A 55 -9.33 -7.74 -5.75
N TYR A 56 -8.61 -7.94 -6.84
CA TYR A 56 -8.98 -7.42 -8.16
C TYR A 56 -10.30 -8.02 -8.68
N LEU A 57 -10.44 -9.35 -8.62
CA LEU A 57 -11.63 -10.07 -9.07
C LEU A 57 -12.89 -9.67 -8.29
N ASN A 58 -12.76 -9.44 -6.98
CA ASN A 58 -13.86 -8.96 -6.14
C ASN A 58 -14.35 -7.55 -6.52
N GLY A 59 -13.51 -6.75 -7.20
CA GLY A 59 -13.90 -5.44 -7.74
C GLY A 59 -14.66 -5.51 -9.06
N LEU A 60 -14.72 -6.67 -9.71
CA LEU A 60 -15.38 -6.87 -11.00
C LEU A 60 -16.80 -7.43 -10.82
N ASN A 61 -17.65 -7.21 -11.83
CA ASN A 61 -18.90 -7.95 -11.93
C ASN A 61 -18.63 -9.43 -12.24
N VAL A 62 -19.52 -10.31 -11.76
CA VAL A 62 -19.37 -11.78 -11.84
C VAL A 62 -19.05 -12.26 -13.26
N ASP A 63 -19.73 -11.71 -14.28
CA ASP A 63 -19.54 -12.13 -15.67
C ASP A 63 -18.16 -11.73 -16.23
N SER A 64 -17.59 -10.61 -15.80
CA SER A 64 -16.23 -10.22 -16.21
C SER A 64 -15.19 -11.01 -15.43
N ALA A 65 -15.38 -11.19 -14.12
CA ALA A 65 -14.50 -11.99 -13.29
C ALA A 65 -14.34 -13.41 -13.85
N ARG A 66 -15.44 -14.06 -14.25
CA ARG A 66 -15.42 -15.41 -14.87
C ARG A 66 -14.60 -15.49 -16.16
N LYS A 67 -14.50 -14.40 -16.94
CA LYS A 67 -13.74 -14.41 -18.20
C LYS A 67 -12.23 -14.32 -17.98
N VAL A 68 -11.79 -13.74 -16.87
CA VAL A 68 -10.37 -13.43 -16.63
C VAL A 68 -9.74 -14.31 -15.56
N ILE A 69 -10.53 -14.93 -14.67
CA ILE A 69 -10.05 -15.70 -13.52
C ILE A 69 -9.04 -16.79 -13.92
N ASP A 70 -9.36 -17.61 -14.91
CA ASP A 70 -8.50 -18.73 -15.33
C ASP A 70 -7.15 -18.24 -15.87
N GLY A 71 -7.16 -17.12 -16.61
CA GLY A 71 -5.94 -16.51 -17.14
C GLY A 71 -5.06 -15.90 -16.05
N LEU A 72 -5.66 -15.25 -15.05
CA LEU A 72 -4.93 -14.63 -13.95
C LEU A 72 -4.27 -15.67 -13.05
N TYR A 73 -5.03 -16.69 -12.63
CA TYR A 73 -4.49 -17.79 -11.84
C TYR A 73 -3.46 -18.62 -12.63
N GLY A 74 -3.68 -18.82 -13.93
CA GLY A 74 -2.73 -19.49 -14.82
C GLY A 74 -1.37 -18.81 -14.86
N GLN A 75 -1.33 -17.47 -14.94
CA GLN A 75 -0.07 -16.71 -14.93
C GLN A 75 0.70 -16.85 -13.61
N VAL A 76 0.01 -16.87 -12.46
CA VAL A 76 0.66 -17.09 -11.16
C VAL A 76 1.24 -18.50 -11.09
N PHE A 77 0.49 -19.51 -11.54
CA PHE A 77 0.97 -20.89 -11.54
C PHE A 77 2.19 -21.07 -12.45
N GLU A 78 2.19 -20.46 -13.63
CA GLU A 78 3.33 -20.45 -14.54
C GLU A 78 4.55 -19.76 -13.92
N LYS A 79 4.35 -18.58 -13.31
CA LYS A 79 5.42 -17.80 -12.67
C LYS A 79 6.12 -18.56 -11.53
N HIS A 80 5.34 -19.32 -10.75
CA HIS A 80 5.87 -20.12 -9.65
C HIS A 80 6.23 -21.56 -10.05
N GLY A 81 6.05 -21.94 -11.31
CA GLY A 81 6.39 -23.28 -11.80
C GLY A 81 5.57 -24.40 -11.15
N ILE A 82 4.32 -24.13 -10.79
CA ILE A 82 3.44 -25.08 -10.12
C ILE A 82 2.21 -25.42 -10.97
N ASP A 83 1.60 -26.58 -10.71
CA ASP A 83 0.30 -26.93 -11.28
C ASP A 83 -0.83 -26.85 -10.21
N SER A 84 -2.08 -26.99 -10.65
CA SER A 84 -3.25 -26.97 -9.76
C SER A 84 -3.23 -28.07 -8.68
N SER A 85 -2.62 -29.23 -8.97
CA SER A 85 -2.53 -30.35 -8.03
C SER A 85 -1.50 -30.09 -6.93
N LEU A 86 -0.34 -29.54 -7.31
CA LEU A 86 0.74 -29.15 -6.44
C LEU A 86 0.33 -27.96 -5.58
N PHE A 87 -0.44 -27.02 -6.14
CA PHE A 87 -1.06 -25.93 -5.39
C PHE A 87 -1.94 -26.47 -4.25
N LYS A 88 -2.87 -27.38 -4.58
CA LYS A 88 -3.76 -28.00 -3.57
C LYS A 88 -2.95 -28.73 -2.49
N LYS A 89 -1.86 -29.40 -2.87
CA LYS A 89 -0.97 -30.08 -1.92
C LYS A 89 -0.25 -29.09 -1.00
N ASN A 90 0.26 -27.98 -1.53
CA ASN A 90 0.90 -26.93 -0.74
C ASN A 90 -0.08 -26.26 0.21
N ILE A 91 -1.28 -25.91 -0.27
CA ILE A 91 -2.36 -25.37 0.57
C ILE A 91 -2.70 -26.33 1.71
N ALA A 92 -2.89 -27.62 1.42
CA ALA A 92 -3.20 -28.62 2.44
C ALA A 92 -2.09 -28.75 3.50
N TYR A 93 -0.81 -28.62 3.09
CA TYR A 93 0.32 -28.65 4.02
C TYR A 93 0.37 -27.41 4.91
N TYR A 94 0.33 -26.22 4.31
CA TYR A 94 0.49 -24.96 5.05
C TYR A 94 -0.73 -24.59 5.88
N LEU A 95 -1.94 -24.93 5.42
CA LEU A 95 -3.19 -24.65 6.13
C LEU A 95 -3.68 -25.81 6.99
N GLY A 96 -3.06 -27.00 6.87
CA GLY A 96 -3.43 -28.18 7.66
C GLY A 96 -2.92 -28.14 9.10
N ASP A 97 -1.98 -27.25 9.42
CA ASP A 97 -1.44 -27.04 10.76
C ASP A 97 -1.61 -25.57 11.16
N PRO A 98 -2.35 -25.25 12.25
CA PRO A 98 -2.66 -23.88 12.62
C PRO A 98 -1.43 -23.05 12.96
N ASP A 99 -0.37 -23.65 13.53
CA ASP A 99 0.84 -22.93 13.88
C ASP A 99 1.63 -22.54 12.61
N VAL A 100 1.70 -23.45 11.64
CA VAL A 100 2.30 -23.19 10.32
C VAL A 100 1.49 -22.13 9.57
N ALA A 101 0.17 -22.29 9.53
CA ALA A 101 -0.74 -21.36 8.85
C ALA A 101 -0.61 -19.94 9.42
N LYS A 102 -0.58 -19.80 10.75
CA LYS A 102 -0.41 -18.50 11.40
C LYS A 102 0.88 -17.82 10.95
N THR A 103 2.00 -18.53 11.00
CA THR A 103 3.29 -17.96 10.60
C THR A 103 3.34 -17.58 9.12
N LEU A 104 2.71 -18.37 8.24
CA LEU A 104 2.56 -18.03 6.83
C LEU A 104 1.75 -16.74 6.64
N TYR A 105 0.57 -16.65 7.27
CA TYR A 105 -0.29 -15.48 7.12
C TYR A 105 0.28 -14.22 7.76
N ASP A 106 1.07 -14.33 8.83
CA ASP A 106 1.80 -13.20 9.40
C ASP A 106 2.76 -12.59 8.36
N GLU A 107 3.46 -13.42 7.58
CA GLU A 107 4.34 -12.98 6.49
C GLU A 107 3.56 -12.41 5.30
N VAL A 108 2.48 -13.07 4.88
CA VAL A 108 1.59 -12.59 3.80
C VAL A 108 1.03 -11.21 4.13
N ASN A 109 0.46 -11.04 5.33
CA ASN A 109 -0.11 -9.76 5.79
C ASN A 109 0.95 -8.66 5.87
N LYS A 110 2.16 -9.00 6.32
CA LYS A 110 3.29 -8.05 6.34
C LYS A 110 3.63 -7.58 4.92
N ASN A 111 3.67 -8.49 3.95
CA ASN A 111 3.95 -8.14 2.55
C ASN A 111 2.83 -7.28 1.95
N LEU A 112 1.56 -7.65 2.15
CA LEU A 112 0.42 -6.86 1.69
C LEU A 112 0.39 -5.45 2.30
N THR A 113 0.67 -5.33 3.60
CA THR A 113 0.75 -4.03 4.28
C THR A 113 1.85 -3.15 3.68
N LYS A 114 3.00 -3.75 3.30
CA LYS A 114 4.08 -3.04 2.63
C LYS A 114 3.67 -2.55 1.25
N TYR A 115 2.96 -3.36 0.47
CA TYR A 115 2.41 -2.95 -0.82
C TYR A 115 1.40 -1.81 -0.67
N GLU A 116 0.46 -1.92 0.27
CA GLU A 116 -0.52 -0.86 0.54
C GLU A 116 0.17 0.45 0.92
N ALA A 117 1.16 0.42 1.81
CA ALA A 117 1.92 1.61 2.19
C ALA A 117 2.60 2.26 0.98
N GLY A 118 3.20 1.46 0.10
CA GLY A 118 3.79 1.93 -1.16
C GLY A 118 2.76 2.66 -2.04
N TYR A 119 1.65 1.99 -2.35
CA TYR A 119 0.59 2.56 -3.19
C TYR A 119 -0.02 3.83 -2.59
N ARG A 120 -0.20 3.90 -1.28
CA ARG A 120 -0.73 5.10 -0.61
C ARG A 120 0.21 6.30 -0.74
N THR A 121 1.51 6.08 -0.65
CA THR A 121 2.49 7.16 -0.85
C THR A 121 2.46 7.66 -2.29
N GLU A 122 2.44 6.76 -3.27
CA GLU A 122 2.36 7.11 -4.70
C GLU A 122 1.07 7.84 -5.06
N ASP A 123 -0.07 7.36 -4.57
CA ASP A 123 -1.37 7.97 -4.81
C ASP A 123 -1.45 9.38 -4.20
N SER A 124 -0.88 9.59 -3.01
CA SER A 124 -0.83 10.91 -2.38
C SER A 124 -0.06 11.93 -3.23
N ILE A 125 1.06 11.54 -3.83
CA ILE A 125 1.89 12.39 -4.70
C ILE A 125 1.11 12.73 -5.97
N ARG A 126 0.48 11.73 -6.60
CA ARG A 126 -0.32 11.92 -7.80
C ARG A 126 -1.52 12.83 -7.54
N ASN A 127 -2.20 12.64 -6.41
CA ASN A 127 -3.36 13.44 -6.05
C ASN A 127 -3.00 14.92 -5.86
N VAL A 128 -1.84 15.23 -5.27
CA VAL A 128 -1.36 16.62 -5.18
C VAL A 128 -1.25 17.27 -6.56
N PHE A 129 -0.70 16.57 -7.55
CA PHE A 129 -0.57 17.09 -8.92
C PHE A 129 -1.93 17.25 -9.62
N VAL A 130 -2.82 16.27 -9.49
CA VAL A 130 -4.17 16.32 -10.09
C VAL A 130 -4.98 17.45 -9.46
N MET A 131 -4.91 17.62 -8.14
CA MET A 131 -5.61 18.68 -7.41
C MET A 131 -5.14 20.07 -7.82
N ASP A 132 -3.83 20.27 -8.02
CA ASP A 132 -3.30 21.55 -8.50
C ASP A 132 -3.82 21.90 -9.90
N SER A 133 -3.82 20.90 -10.79
CA SER A 133 -4.37 21.05 -12.14
C SER A 133 -5.87 21.37 -12.12
N MET A 134 -6.65 20.65 -11.30
CA MET A 134 -8.08 20.90 -11.14
C MET A 134 -8.37 22.28 -10.55
N ARG A 135 -7.61 22.71 -9.54
CA ARG A 135 -7.73 24.04 -8.94
C ARG A 135 -7.50 25.15 -9.97
N THR A 136 -6.51 24.96 -10.84
CA THR A 136 -6.20 25.88 -11.91
C THR A 136 -7.34 26.00 -12.91
N VAL A 137 -7.90 24.88 -13.38
CA VAL A 137 -9.04 24.86 -14.31
C VAL A 137 -10.29 25.48 -13.69
N GLN A 138 -10.58 25.17 -12.42
CA GLN A 138 -11.72 25.75 -11.69
C GLN A 138 -11.60 27.28 -11.58
N ARG A 139 -10.38 27.79 -11.33
CA ARG A 139 -10.11 29.23 -11.30
C ARG A 139 -10.42 29.90 -12.64
N PHE A 140 -9.93 29.33 -13.75
CA PHE A 140 -10.19 29.90 -15.08
C PHE A 140 -11.68 29.84 -15.47
N THR A 141 -12.37 28.77 -15.09
CA THR A 141 -13.81 28.63 -15.32
C THR A 141 -14.58 29.70 -14.57
N LYS A 142 -14.26 29.93 -13.28
CA LYS A 142 -14.88 30.98 -12.47
C LYS A 142 -14.66 32.38 -13.07
N LEU A 143 -13.43 32.69 -13.48
CA LEU A 143 -13.10 33.98 -14.11
C LEU A 143 -13.87 34.20 -15.42
N LYS A 144 -14.01 33.15 -16.24
CA LYS A 144 -14.81 33.20 -17.47
C LYS A 144 -16.27 33.52 -17.14
N ASP A 145 -16.87 32.80 -16.19
CA ASP A 145 -18.28 32.99 -15.82
C ASP A 145 -18.54 34.39 -15.22
N GLU A 146 -17.58 34.93 -14.47
CA GLU A 146 -17.63 36.30 -13.95
C GLU A 146 -17.54 37.33 -15.07
N GLY A 147 -16.59 37.16 -16.01
CA GLY A 147 -16.49 38.01 -17.19
C GLY A 147 -17.76 38.00 -18.04
N GLU A 148 -18.34 36.81 -18.26
CA GLU A 148 -19.61 36.65 -18.96
C GLU A 148 -20.76 37.39 -18.25
N LYS A 149 -20.85 37.29 -16.92
CA LYS A 149 -21.83 38.06 -16.14
C LYS A 149 -21.62 39.57 -16.27
N MET A 150 -20.39 40.05 -16.23
CA MET A 150 -20.10 41.48 -16.38
C MET A 150 -20.49 41.99 -17.79
N ILE A 151 -20.19 41.21 -18.83
CA ILE A 151 -20.49 41.57 -20.22
C ILE A 151 -22.00 41.52 -20.50
N LEU A 152 -22.68 40.44 -20.08
CA LEU A 152 -24.08 40.20 -20.41
C LEU A 152 -25.07 40.91 -19.47
N LYS A 153 -24.71 41.12 -18.20
CA LYS A 153 -25.55 41.79 -17.18
C LYS A 153 -25.12 43.22 -16.87
N GLY A 154 -24.22 43.80 -17.67
CA GLY A 154 -23.63 45.12 -17.43
C GLY A 154 -24.62 46.30 -17.32
N LYS A 155 -25.91 46.12 -17.69
CA LYS A 155 -26.97 47.13 -17.51
C LYS A 155 -27.72 47.06 -16.17
N GLU A 156 -27.58 45.99 -15.37
CA GLU A 156 -28.26 45.88 -14.06
C GLU A 156 -27.54 46.64 -12.93
N PHE A 157 -26.26 46.97 -13.12
CA PHE A 157 -25.53 47.84 -12.20
C PHE A 157 -25.72 49.29 -12.67
N GLY A 158 -26.77 49.94 -12.18
CA GLY A 158 -27.15 51.33 -12.51
C GLY A 158 -26.16 52.42 -12.08
N GLU A 159 -24.89 52.09 -11.84
CA GLU A 159 -23.86 53.05 -11.49
C GLU A 159 -22.90 53.27 -12.67
N VAL A 160 -22.66 54.53 -12.99
CA VAL A 160 -21.72 54.94 -14.04
C VAL A 160 -20.34 54.38 -13.73
N TYR A 161 -19.89 53.41 -14.53
CA TYR A 161 -18.56 52.82 -14.42
C TYR A 161 -17.51 53.92 -14.65
N THR A 162 -16.89 54.39 -13.57
CA THR A 162 -15.87 55.43 -13.59
C THR A 162 -14.51 54.76 -13.36
N TYR A 163 -13.43 55.31 -13.92
CA TYR A 163 -12.09 54.75 -13.75
C TYR A 163 -11.73 54.52 -12.27
N LYS A 164 -12.24 55.36 -11.36
CA LYS A 164 -12.06 55.25 -9.92
C LYS A 164 -12.78 54.05 -9.31
N SER A 165 -14.01 53.74 -9.74
CA SER A 165 -14.77 52.59 -9.24
C SER A 165 -14.21 51.26 -9.78
N ALA A 166 -13.76 51.25 -11.04
CA ALA A 166 -13.05 50.11 -11.61
C ALA A 166 -11.72 49.84 -10.89
N ALA A 167 -10.93 50.89 -10.59
CA ALA A 167 -9.66 50.75 -9.88
C ALA A 167 -9.84 50.28 -8.43
N THR A 168 -10.84 50.80 -7.70
CA THR A 168 -11.13 50.35 -6.32
C THR A 168 -11.60 48.90 -6.28
N ARG A 169 -12.50 48.51 -7.18
CA ARG A 169 -12.96 47.13 -7.29
C ARG A 169 -11.84 46.16 -7.66
N PHE A 170 -10.96 46.55 -8.59
CA PHE A 170 -9.77 45.77 -8.91
C PHE A 170 -8.86 45.59 -7.69
N MET A 171 -8.58 46.66 -6.94
CA MET A 171 -7.76 46.58 -5.73
C MET A 171 -8.39 45.69 -4.65
N GLU A 172 -9.72 45.67 -4.53
CA GLU A 172 -10.44 44.82 -3.59
C GLU A 172 -10.45 43.35 -4.02
N GLU A 173 -10.80 43.06 -5.27
CA GLU A 173 -10.82 41.69 -5.82
C GLU A 173 -9.42 41.08 -5.89
N ALA A 174 -8.39 41.90 -6.11
CA ALA A 174 -6.99 41.47 -6.06
C ALA A 174 -6.41 41.39 -4.64
N GLY A 175 -7.16 41.82 -3.60
CA GLY A 175 -6.71 41.83 -2.21
C GLY A 175 -5.57 42.82 -1.91
N LEU A 176 -5.45 43.88 -2.72
CA LEU A 176 -4.38 44.88 -2.70
C LEU A 176 -4.78 46.21 -2.03
N THR A 177 -5.90 46.25 -1.29
CA THR A 177 -6.38 47.48 -0.64
C THR A 177 -5.33 48.03 0.32
N LEU A 178 -4.77 49.19 -0.02
CA LEU A 178 -3.83 49.95 0.81
C LEU A 178 -4.61 50.74 1.86
N ASN A 179 -4.59 50.30 3.11
CA ASN A 179 -5.14 51.03 4.25
C ASN A 179 -4.30 52.29 4.53
N VAL A 180 -4.67 53.40 3.89
CA VAL A 180 -4.10 54.71 4.19
C VAL A 180 -5.02 55.37 5.23
N TYR A 181 -4.60 55.23 6.49
CA TYR A 181 -5.22 55.72 7.74
C TYR A 181 -6.42 54.93 8.30
N GLY A 182 -6.20 54.27 9.44
CA GLY A 182 -7.22 53.80 10.36
C GLY A 182 -7.44 52.28 10.36
N GLU A 183 -6.89 51.62 11.39
CA GLU A 183 -7.07 50.21 11.76
C GLU A 183 -6.53 49.14 10.78
N GLN A 184 -5.40 48.56 11.19
CA GLN A 184 -4.87 47.34 10.59
C GLN A 184 -5.81 46.19 10.93
N ILE A 185 -6.71 45.82 10.03
CA ILE A 185 -7.20 44.45 10.00
C ILE A 185 -6.03 43.64 9.45
N PRO A 186 -5.35 42.80 10.25
CA PRO A 186 -4.28 41.98 9.73
C PRO A 186 -4.86 41.14 8.60
N LEU A 187 -4.12 41.05 7.49
CA LEU A 187 -4.37 40.06 6.45
C LEU A 187 -4.69 38.75 7.17
N GLN A 188 -5.91 38.24 6.99
CA GLN A 188 -6.17 36.84 7.29
C GLN A 188 -5.35 36.06 6.28
N VAL A 189 -4.07 35.86 6.60
CA VAL A 189 -3.29 34.77 6.05
C VAL A 189 -4.15 33.55 6.36
N ALA A 190 -4.71 32.92 5.32
CA ALA A 190 -5.39 31.66 5.50
C ALA A 190 -4.47 30.82 6.40
N PRO A 191 -4.95 30.32 7.55
CA PRO A 191 -4.09 29.63 8.49
C PRO A 191 -3.35 28.56 7.68
N PRO A 192 -2.02 28.41 7.86
CA PRO A 192 -1.30 27.37 7.16
C PRO A 192 -2.10 26.09 7.40
N VAL A 193 -2.45 25.39 6.32
CA VAL A 193 -3.17 24.12 6.42
C VAL A 193 -2.28 23.26 7.29
N ARG A 194 -2.61 23.17 8.58
CA ARG A 194 -1.93 22.25 9.47
C ARG A 194 -2.19 20.89 8.84
N PRO A 195 -1.15 20.10 8.54
CA PRO A 195 -1.39 18.72 8.19
C PRO A 195 -2.30 18.18 9.30
N LYS A 196 -3.46 17.65 8.90
CA LYS A 196 -4.39 17.01 9.83
C LYS A 196 -3.54 16.07 10.69
N PRO A 197 -3.53 16.18 12.03
CA PRO A 197 -2.76 15.26 12.85
C PRO A 197 -3.12 13.85 12.41
N LEU A 198 -2.11 13.04 12.11
CA LEU A 198 -2.31 11.60 12.02
C LEU A 198 -3.10 11.21 13.26
N GLU A 199 -4.32 10.69 13.08
CA GLU A 199 -4.96 9.95 14.15
C GLU A 199 -3.98 8.84 14.51
N ALA A 200 -3.43 8.95 15.73
CA ALA A 200 -2.54 7.95 16.26
C ALA A 200 -3.33 6.66 16.41
N LEU A 201 -3.06 5.68 15.55
CA LEU A 201 -3.34 4.30 15.90
C LEU A 201 -2.44 3.90 17.08
N PRO A 202 -2.93 3.06 17.99
CA PRO A 202 -2.35 2.86 19.30
C PRO A 202 -0.90 2.35 19.23
N VAL A 203 -0.10 2.86 20.18
CA VAL A 203 1.31 2.56 20.40
C VAL A 203 1.59 1.06 20.30
N GLY A 204 2.33 0.68 19.26
CA GLY A 204 3.04 -0.59 19.16
C GLY A 204 4.54 -0.35 19.34
N THR A 205 5.08 -0.83 20.44
CA THR A 205 6.48 -0.74 20.87
C THR A 205 7.45 -1.34 19.84
N SER A 206 8.46 -0.59 19.38
CA SER A 206 9.89 -0.94 19.45
C SER A 206 10.71 0.15 18.74
N GLY A 207 11.72 0.69 19.41
CA GLY A 207 12.55 1.77 18.87
C GLY A 207 13.55 1.29 17.83
N GLN A 208 13.64 2.01 16.72
CA GLN A 208 14.87 2.11 15.94
C GLN A 208 14.91 3.45 15.18
N GLU A 209 15.98 4.20 15.42
CA GLU A 209 16.26 5.53 14.90
C GLU A 209 16.59 5.47 13.40
N VAL A 210 15.79 6.12 12.55
CA VAL A 210 16.03 6.20 11.09
C VAL A 210 16.73 7.51 10.77
N ARG A 211 17.98 7.39 10.32
CA ARG A 211 18.84 8.48 9.85
C ARG A 211 18.31 9.02 8.50
N VAL A 212 17.99 10.31 8.43
CA VAL A 212 17.55 11.00 7.21
C VAL A 212 18.72 11.09 6.22
N VAL A 213 18.57 10.48 5.05
CA VAL A 213 19.46 10.68 3.89
C VAL A 213 18.89 11.82 3.05
N ALA A 214 19.73 12.80 2.73
CA ALA A 214 19.38 14.00 1.96
C ALA A 214 18.97 13.66 0.50
N PRO A 215 18.11 14.48 -0.13
CA PRO A 215 17.63 14.22 -1.49
C PRO A 215 18.73 14.47 -2.53
N VAL A 216 18.78 13.58 -3.53
CA VAL A 216 19.65 13.69 -4.71
C VAL A 216 19.03 14.69 -5.68
N ASN A 217 19.78 15.74 -6.02
CA ASN A 217 19.36 16.82 -6.91
C ASN A 217 19.12 16.33 -8.35
N ALA A 218 17.96 16.69 -8.90
CA ALA A 218 17.47 16.37 -10.24
C ALA A 218 18.05 17.27 -11.35
N ASP A 219 19.34 17.59 -11.30
CA ASP A 219 19.99 18.51 -12.26
C ASP A 219 20.97 17.81 -13.22
N SER A 220 21.15 16.49 -13.09
CA SER A 220 22.09 15.72 -13.93
C SER A 220 21.45 15.04 -15.13
N THR A 221 20.12 14.97 -15.24
CA THR A 221 19.43 14.26 -16.33
C THR A 221 19.14 15.09 -17.58
N LEU A 222 19.31 16.42 -17.52
CA LEU A 222 19.03 17.30 -18.67
C LEU A 222 20.24 17.54 -19.60
N LYS A 223 21.46 17.14 -19.21
CA LYS A 223 22.64 17.26 -20.09
C LYS A 223 22.94 16.04 -20.97
N ALA A 224 22.17 14.96 -20.84
CA ALA A 224 22.37 13.74 -21.64
C ALA A 224 21.51 13.68 -22.92
N ALA A 225 20.50 14.55 -23.07
CA ALA A 225 19.54 14.48 -24.18
C ALA A 225 19.92 15.34 -25.41
N GLU A 226 21.02 16.09 -25.38
CA GLU A 226 21.36 17.07 -26.43
C GLU A 226 22.61 16.70 -27.24
N LEU A 227 23.09 15.46 -27.14
CA LEU A 227 24.24 14.95 -27.92
C LEU A 227 23.91 13.85 -28.94
N GLU A 228 22.66 13.43 -29.10
CA GLU A 228 22.27 12.40 -30.09
C GLU A 228 21.52 12.94 -31.33
N SER A 229 21.67 14.23 -31.69
CA SER A 229 21.03 14.79 -32.90
C SER A 229 21.95 15.01 -34.10
N ASN A 230 23.22 14.62 -34.05
CA ASN A 230 24.14 14.74 -35.19
C ASN A 230 24.73 13.39 -35.63
N GLY A 231 24.01 12.70 -36.52
CA GLY A 231 24.51 11.59 -37.35
C GLY A 231 24.54 11.99 -38.83
N PRO A 232 25.44 11.41 -39.66
CA PRO A 232 25.91 12.05 -40.89
C PRO A 232 24.97 11.87 -42.09
N ALA A 233 25.03 12.84 -42.98
CA ALA A 233 24.37 12.87 -44.28
C ALA A 233 24.78 11.67 -45.17
N GLN A 234 23.78 11.10 -45.84
CA GLN A 234 23.91 10.41 -47.12
C GLN A 234 23.19 11.26 -48.18
#